data_AF-A0A3N4QB22-F1
#
_entry.id   AF-A0A3N4QB22-F1
#
_cell.length_a   1.000
_cell.length_b   1.000
_cell.length_c   1.000
_cell.angle_alpha   90.00
_cell.angle_beta   90.00
_cell.angle_gamma   90.00
#
_symmetry.space_group_name_H-M   'P 1'
#
loop_
_entity.id
_entity.type
_entity.pdbx_description
1 polymer ?
#
loop_
_entity_poly.entity_id
_entity_poly.type
_entity_poly.pdbx_seq_one_letter_code
_entity_poly.pdbx_strand_id
1 'polypeptide(L)'
;MDNTTQQPLPDSPAQLARIIARDWENVDPNAKPYLQAMYALHSIGDKVGMNTGSHIVIHFLAFARNWTGDTAQQVKSKLSSLVVPSSIASPPIP
;
A
#
# COMPACT_ATOMS: atom_id res chain seq x y z
N MET A 1 -30.62 -2.22 -11.19
CA MET A 1 -29.38 -2.48 -11.92
C MET A 1 -28.54 -1.25 -11.61
N ASP A 2 -27.62 -1.23 -10.66
CA ASP A 2 -26.70 -2.29 -10.25
C ASP A 2 -26.31 -2.17 -8.78
N ASN A 3 -25.98 -3.33 -8.22
CA ASN A 3 -25.70 -3.62 -6.82
C ASN A 3 -24.52 -2.78 -6.31
N THR A 4 -24.65 -2.25 -5.09
CA THR A 4 -23.62 -1.61 -4.27
C THR A 4 -22.42 -2.56 -4.14
N THR A 5 -21.55 -2.52 -5.13
CA THR A 5 -20.33 -3.33 -5.12
C THR A 5 -19.40 -2.63 -4.15
N GLN A 6 -19.14 -3.27 -3.01
CA GLN A 6 -17.89 -3.06 -2.26
C GLN A 6 -16.76 -3.20 -3.29
N GLN A 7 -16.35 -2.10 -3.92
CA GLN A 7 -15.32 -2.17 -4.95
C GLN A 7 -14.04 -2.67 -4.27
N PRO A 8 -13.51 -3.84 -4.69
CA PRO A 8 -12.29 -4.36 -4.08
C PRO A 8 -11.18 -3.35 -4.27
N LEU A 9 -10.34 -3.16 -3.25
CA LEU A 9 -9.21 -2.24 -3.35
C LEU A 9 -8.37 -2.59 -4.59
N PRO A 10 -7.93 -1.58 -5.34
CA PRO A 10 -7.17 -1.79 -6.56
C PRO A 10 -5.87 -2.55 -6.28
N ASP A 11 -5.49 -3.44 -7.19
CA ASP A 11 -4.21 -4.16 -7.14
C ASP A 11 -3.01 -3.28 -7.54
N SER A 12 -3.27 -2.10 -8.11
CA SER A 12 -2.22 -1.18 -8.53
C SER A 12 -1.72 -0.31 -7.37
N PRO A 13 -0.40 -0.32 -7.06
CA PRO A 13 0.17 0.53 -6.03
C PRO A 13 -0.06 2.03 -6.27
N ALA A 14 -0.07 2.50 -7.52
CA ALA A 14 -0.39 3.90 -7.83
C ALA A 14 -1.82 4.31 -7.43
N GLN A 15 -2.79 3.40 -7.56
CA GLN A 15 -4.17 3.68 -7.14
C GLN A 15 -4.30 3.64 -5.61
N LEU A 16 -3.62 2.70 -4.94
CA LEU A 16 -3.55 2.65 -3.48
C LEU A 16 -2.89 3.91 -2.91
N ALA A 17 -1.83 4.43 -3.55
CA ALA A 17 -1.18 5.68 -3.16
C ALA A 17 -2.15 6.88 -3.15
N ARG A 18 -3.06 6.96 -4.14
CA ARG A 18 -4.11 8.00 -4.17
C ARG A 18 -5.06 7.91 -2.98
N ILE A 19 -5.41 6.69 -2.58
CA ILE A 19 -6.29 6.44 -1.43
C ILE A 19 -5.55 6.86 -0.15
N ILE A 20 -4.30 6.41 0.02
CA ILE A 20 -3.44 6.77 1.15
C ILE A 20 -3.34 8.28 1.29
N ALA A 21 -3.01 9.02 0.22
CA ALA A 21 -2.82 10.47 0.33
C ALA A 21 -4.11 11.25 0.60
N ARG A 22 -5.28 10.65 0.35
CA ARG A 22 -6.58 11.25 0.67
C ARG A 22 -7.00 10.96 2.11
N ASP A 23 -6.71 9.76 2.60
CA ASP A 23 -7.10 9.30 3.94
C ASP A 23 -6.09 9.74 5.02
N TRP A 24 -4.80 9.65 4.70
CA TRP A 24 -3.73 9.99 5.61
C TRP A 24 -3.31 11.45 5.44
N GLU A 25 -3.97 12.34 6.18
CA GLU A 25 -3.74 13.79 6.09
C GLU A 25 -2.33 14.21 6.54
N ASN A 26 -1.82 13.60 7.61
CA ASN A 26 -0.49 13.86 8.16
C ASN A 26 0.46 12.69 7.89
N VAL A 27 0.79 12.49 6.60
CA VAL A 27 1.73 11.45 6.17
C VAL A 27 3.09 11.69 6.83
N ASP A 28 3.63 10.62 7.43
CA ASP A 28 4.96 10.67 8.04
C ASP A 28 6.00 11.15 7.01
N PRO A 29 6.87 12.12 7.35
CA PRO A 29 7.86 12.65 6.40
C PRO A 29 8.79 11.57 5.85
N ASN A 30 9.03 10.49 6.61
CA ASN A 30 9.82 9.36 6.15
C ASN A 30 9.04 8.44 5.20
N ALA A 31 7.71 8.34 5.33
CA ALA A 31 6.84 7.57 4.45
C ALA A 31 6.57 8.29 3.12
N LYS A 32 6.56 9.63 3.14
CA LYS A 32 6.27 10.50 1.99
C LYS A 32 7.07 10.17 0.71
N PRO A 33 8.40 9.97 0.72
CA PRO A 33 9.13 9.62 -0.50
C PRO A 33 8.71 8.27 -1.09
N TYR A 34 8.41 7.27 -0.24
CA TYR A 34 7.93 5.97 -0.69
C TYR A 34 6.51 6.05 -1.26
N LEU A 35 5.63 6.81 -0.60
CA LEU A 35 4.29 7.09 -1.11
C LEU A 35 4.35 7.79 -2.48
N GLN A 36 5.27 8.74 -2.65
CA GLN A 36 5.47 9.42 -3.93
C GLN A 36 5.94 8.43 -5.01
N ALA A 37 6.89 7.55 -4.68
CA ALA A 37 7.37 6.53 -5.60
C ALA A 37 6.27 5.53 -5.98
N MET A 38 5.34 5.22 -5.07
CA MET A 38 4.20 4.35 -5.36
C MET A 38 3.29 4.89 -6.47
N TYR A 39 3.19 6.20 -6.67
CA TYR A 39 2.43 6.76 -7.79
C TYR A 39 3.00 6.43 -9.16
N ALA A 40 4.31 6.17 -9.24
CA ALA A 40 4.98 5.77 -10.47
C ALA A 40 4.91 4.26 -10.71
N LEU A 41 4.51 3.47 -9.70
CA LEU A 41 4.43 2.02 -9.81
C LEU A 41 3.07 1.61 -10.39
N HIS A 42 3.08 0.98 -11.57
CA HIS A 42 1.90 0.25 -12.05
C HIS A 42 1.75 -1.12 -11.41
N SER A 43 2.88 -1.76 -11.10
CA SER A 43 2.95 -3.09 -10.49
C SER A 43 4.08 -3.14 -9.46
N ILE A 44 3.93 -4.02 -8.47
CA ILE A 44 4.92 -4.34 -7.44
C ILE A 44 6.27 -4.84 -8.00
N GLY A 45 6.26 -5.51 -9.15
CA GLY A 45 7.48 -5.96 -9.83
C GLY A 45 8.19 -4.86 -10.64
N ASP A 46 7.60 -3.68 -10.77
CA ASP A 46 8.18 -2.57 -11.52
C ASP A 46 9.42 -2.00 -10.80
N LYS A 47 10.36 -1.43 -11.56
CA LYS A 47 11.60 -0.89 -11.00
C LYS A 47 11.59 0.63 -11.11
N VAL A 48 11.79 1.29 -9.97
CA VAL A 48 11.91 2.75 -9.87
C VAL A 48 13.33 3.07 -9.44
N GLY A 49 14.14 3.52 -10.40
CA GLY A 49 15.57 3.79 -10.18
C GLY A 49 16.32 2.50 -9.85
N MET A 50 16.84 2.42 -8.62
CA MET A 50 17.58 1.24 -8.11
C MET A 50 16.71 0.28 -7.29
N ASN A 51 15.46 0.65 -6.98
CA ASN A 51 14.59 -0.11 -6.09
C ASN A 51 13.45 -0.78 -6.88
N THR A 52 13.09 -2.00 -6.47
CA THR A 52 11.87 -2.67 -6.95
C THR A 52 10.65 -2.14 -6.19
N GLY A 53 9.49 -2.11 -6.84
CA GLY A 53 8.22 -1.71 -6.26
C GLY A 53 7.91 -2.43 -4.94
N SER A 54 8.24 -3.72 -4.84
CA SER A 54 8.10 -4.48 -3.60
C SER A 54 8.89 -3.87 -2.44
N HIS A 55 10.15 -3.45 -2.66
CA HIS A 55 10.95 -2.78 -1.63
C HIS A 55 10.31 -1.46 -1.21
N ILE A 56 9.86 -0.65 -2.17
CA ILE A 56 9.23 0.64 -1.90
C ILE A 56 7.99 0.45 -1.01
N VAL A 57 7.15 -0.53 -1.33
CA VAL A 57 5.94 -0.86 -0.56
C VAL A 57 6.29 -1.37 0.85
N ILE A 58 7.29 -2.24 0.98
CA ILE A 58 7.74 -2.76 2.29
C ILE A 58 8.23 -1.62 3.18
N HIS A 59 9.08 -0.73 2.64
CA HIS A 59 9.59 0.43 3.39
C HIS A 59 8.44 1.38 3.76
N PHE A 60 7.51 1.66 2.83
CA PHE A 60 6.32 2.44 3.12
C PHE A 60 5.53 1.87 4.31
N LEU A 61 5.25 0.55 4.31
CA LEU A 61 4.51 -0.11 5.40
C LEU A 61 5.23 -0.01 6.75
N ALA A 62 6.57 -0.05 6.75
CA ALA A 62 7.37 0.11 7.97
C ALA A 62 7.25 1.50 8.59
N PHE A 63 7.16 2.55 7.77
CA PHE A 63 6.96 3.94 8.24
C PHE A 63 5.48 4.29 8.43
N ALA A 64 4.55 3.56 7.82
CA ALA A 64 3.10 3.76 7.97
C ALA A 64 2.51 3.15 9.25
N ARG A 65 3.33 2.88 10.28
CA ARG A 65 2.89 2.30 11.56
C ARG A 65 1.87 3.19 12.28
N ASN A 66 2.07 4.50 12.24
CA ASN A 66 1.20 5.49 12.88
C ASN A 66 -0.10 5.78 12.10
N TRP A 67 -0.23 5.24 10.88
CA TRP A 67 -1.47 5.37 10.10
C TRP A 67 -2.49 4.33 10.57
N THR A 68 -3.55 4.74 11.24
CA THR A 68 -4.58 3.85 11.79
C THR A 68 -5.96 4.23 11.28
N GLY A 69 -6.84 3.24 11.11
CA GLY A 69 -8.17 3.42 10.54
C GLY A 69 -8.58 2.22 9.69
N ASP A 70 -9.86 2.17 9.33
CA ASP A 70 -10.42 1.09 8.51
C ASP A 70 -9.76 1.05 7.11
N THR A 71 -9.68 2.22 6.45
CA THR A 71 -8.95 2.39 5.18
C THR A 71 -7.48 1.95 5.31
N ALA A 72 -6.82 2.37 6.38
CA ALA A 72 -5.42 2.05 6.64
C ALA A 72 -5.21 0.53 6.73
N GLN A 73 -6.06 -0.17 7.47
CA GLN A 73 -5.97 -1.61 7.63
C GLN A 73 -6.20 -2.34 6.31
N GLN A 74 -7.22 -1.93 5.54
CA GLN A 74 -7.53 -2.52 4.24
C GLN A 74 -6.39 -2.30 3.22
N VAL A 75 -5.87 -1.09 3.12
CA VAL A 75 -4.76 -0.76 2.19
C VAL A 75 -3.47 -1.48 2.60
N LYS A 76 -3.10 -1.47 3.88
CA LYS A 76 -1.90 -2.17 4.37
C LYS A 76 -1.99 -3.66 4.12
N SER A 77 -3.15 -4.26 4.36
CA SER A 77 -3.39 -5.68 4.08
C SER A 77 -3.24 -5.98 2.58
N LYS A 78 -3.84 -5.15 1.72
CA LYS A 78 -3.73 -5.28 0.26
C LYS A 78 -2.27 -5.15 -0.20
N LEU A 79 -1.56 -4.10 0.22
CA LEU A 79 -0.14 -3.88 -0.10
C LEU A 79 0.75 -5.02 0.39
N SER A 80 0.50 -5.51 1.62
CA SER A 80 1.20 -6.66 2.17
C SER A 80 0.97 -7.88 1.29
N SER A 81 -0.29 -8.18 0.93
CA SER A 81 -0.64 -9.29 0.02
C SER A 81 0.02 -9.20 -1.35
N LEU A 82 0.37 -8.00 -1.82
CA LEU A 82 1.05 -7.79 -3.09
C LEU A 82 2.56 -8.06 -3.01
N VAL A 83 3.18 -7.90 -1.83
CA VAL A 83 4.63 -8.08 -1.63
C VAL A 83 4.99 -9.40 -0.96
N VAL A 84 4.10 -9.95 -0.13
CA VAL A 84 4.31 -11.27 0.45
C VAL A 84 4.04 -12.31 -0.62
N PRO A 85 4.96 -13.25 -0.87
CA PRO A 85 4.61 -14.43 -1.65
C PRO A 85 3.48 -15.13 -0.91
N SER A 86 2.48 -15.60 -1.64
CA SER A 86 1.21 -16.19 -1.18
C SER A 86 1.35 -17.39 -0.21
N SER A 87 2.56 -17.71 0.23
CA SER A 87 2.92 -18.84 1.09
C SER A 87 3.21 -18.46 2.56
N ILE A 88 3.25 -17.18 2.94
CA ILE A 88 3.60 -16.75 4.32
C ILE A 88 2.58 -15.77 4.95
N ALA A 89 1.30 -15.91 4.62
CA ALA A 89 0.24 -15.15 5.31
C ALA A 89 0.21 -15.53 6.81
N SER A 90 1.10 -14.92 7.58
CA SER A 90 1.15 -15.06 9.03
C SER A 90 -0.01 -14.28 9.64
N PRO A 91 -0.67 -14.85 10.67
CA PRO A 91 -1.78 -14.19 11.35
C PRO A 91 -1.31 -12.88 11.99
N PRO A 92 -2.25 -11.93 12.20
CA PRO A 92 -1.95 -10.67 12.88
C PRO A 92 -1.32 -10.98 14.25
N ILE A 93 -0.14 -10.41 14.50
CA ILE A 93 0.56 -10.52 15.78
C ILE A 93 -0.33 -9.81 16.83
N PRO A 94 -0.70 -10.49 17.93
CA PRO A 94 -1.58 -9.94 18.97
C PRO A 94 -0.96 -8.75 19.71
#